data_AF-A0A7C9EP27-F1
#
_entry.id   AF-A0A7C9EP27-F1
#
_cell.length_a   1.000
_cell.length_b   1.000
_cell.length_c   1.000
_cell.angle_alpha   90.00
_cell.angle_beta   90.00
_cell.angle_gamma   90.00
#
_symmetry.space_group_name_H-M   'P 1'
#
loop_
_entity.id
_entity.type
_entity.pdbx_description
1 polymer ?
#
loop_
_entity_poly.entity_id
_entity_poly.type
_entity_poly.pdbx_seq_one_letter_code
_entity_poly.pdbx_strand_id
1 'polypeptide(L)'
;MSMINNSSSRNSFIKSSIETATMYGFGGLDICLFRPNTTSDSLNMAALFHEWRSAVDSHYRSNNTKLILSMCAYYLPINTIANNVTVSYPVDSIQKNFDLVNIVTFDYFVPLKDKFAHPHAALYDPDHPNISTDYAIRQWIDKGLSAEKILIGLPYHGWAWELLNPKENQIGALTAGPAITPDGSVGYKGIKGYVQSYKAEVMYNSAYVENYCSFASLWVGFDDVDAIRAKVSYAREKGLGGYFAFQVANDENWILSRAAAQIEGENRSNLKRKFLIKVLVPLAFFACLVILTYSFRTTLLSYAKKYKIQCGCCSNRTWRDSNLDSLNSTSRDIYVGTLTTDVQKVSSKSPDLKVFKFVDISAATNNFSCHNKLGEGGYGPVYKGKLRAGQEIAVKRLSKTSRQGYEEFKNEVMLTARLQHVNLVKVIGFCMEREEKMLIYEYLPNKSLDSFIFVIHGIQIL
;
A
#
# COMPACT_ATOMS: atom_id res chain seq x y z
N MET A 1 -2.26 3.52 34.54
CA MET A 1 -1.47 4.36 33.62
C MET A 1 -0.49 5.24 34.38
N SER A 2 0.59 4.69 34.94
CA SER A 2 1.50 5.48 35.79
C SER A 2 2.29 6.55 35.01
N MET A 3 2.67 6.28 33.76
CA MET A 3 3.53 7.17 32.96
C MET A 3 2.91 8.55 32.69
N ILE A 4 1.60 8.64 32.41
CA ILE A 4 0.97 9.92 32.04
C ILE A 4 0.59 10.79 33.23
N ASN A 5 0.61 10.24 34.44
CA ASN A 5 0.06 10.91 35.63
C ASN A 5 0.98 11.99 36.20
N ASN A 6 2.25 12.07 35.78
CA ASN A 6 3.15 13.15 36.21
C ASN A 6 4.01 13.66 35.04
N SER A 7 4.32 14.95 35.08
CA SER A 7 5.06 15.64 34.01
C SER A 7 6.47 15.08 33.79
N SER A 8 7.18 14.67 34.85
CA SER A 8 8.54 14.12 34.74
C SER A 8 8.57 12.82 33.94
N SER A 9 7.61 11.93 34.19
CA SER A 9 7.48 10.65 33.48
C SER A 9 7.08 10.85 32.02
N ARG A 10 6.13 11.77 31.74
CA ARG A 10 5.78 12.16 30.37
C ARG A 10 6.98 12.72 29.62
N ASN A 11 7.73 13.63 30.23
CA ASN A 11 8.94 14.21 29.64
C ASN A 11 10.00 13.14 29.33
N SER A 12 10.21 12.20 30.25
CA SER A 12 11.14 11.08 30.06
C SER A 12 10.73 10.19 28.89
N PHE A 13 9.44 9.86 28.78
CA PHE A 13 8.88 9.11 27.65
C PHE A 13 9.01 9.86 26.32
N ILE A 14 8.64 11.15 26.30
CA ILE A 14 8.71 11.99 25.09
C ILE A 14 10.14 12.04 24.58
N LYS A 15 11.10 12.36 25.45
CA LYS A 15 12.51 12.45 25.08
C LYS A 15 13.04 11.13 24.53
N SER A 16 12.84 10.03 25.25
CA SER A 16 13.33 8.72 24.81
C SER A 16 12.68 8.24 23.52
N SER A 17 11.40 8.56 23.29
CA SER A 17 10.70 8.21 22.04
C SER A 17 11.31 8.93 20.83
N ILE A 18 11.58 10.23 20.94
CA ILE A 18 12.17 11.03 19.86
C ILE A 18 13.61 10.60 19.58
N GLU A 19 14.40 10.35 20.64
CA GLU A 19 15.77 9.83 20.51
C GLU A 19 15.77 8.48 19.81
N THR A 20 14.86 7.58 20.19
CA THR A 20 14.72 6.25 19.57
C THR A 20 14.33 6.38 18.09
N ALA A 21 13.31 7.17 17.77
CA ALA A 21 12.89 7.37 16.38
C ALA A 21 14.05 7.89 15.51
N THR A 22 14.81 8.84 16.03
CA THR A 22 15.96 9.42 15.33
C THR A 22 17.09 8.41 15.18
N MET A 23 17.44 7.70 16.25
CA MET A 23 18.53 6.72 16.29
C MET A 23 18.32 5.59 15.27
N TYR A 24 17.07 5.15 15.10
CA TYR A 24 16.73 4.06 14.18
C TYR A 24 16.21 4.55 12.83
N GLY A 25 16.23 5.86 12.57
CA GLY A 25 15.82 6.45 11.28
C GLY A 25 14.33 6.32 10.97
N PHE A 26 13.47 6.23 11.97
CA PHE A 26 12.02 6.24 11.78
C PHE A 26 11.52 7.64 11.42
N GLY A 27 10.60 7.72 10.45
CA GLY A 27 9.97 8.98 10.03
C GLY A 27 8.88 9.50 10.97
N GLY A 28 8.56 8.76 12.04
CA GLY A 28 7.49 9.13 12.95
C GLY A 28 7.37 8.20 14.16
N LEU A 29 6.40 8.52 15.02
CA LEU A 29 6.06 7.82 16.25
C LEU A 29 4.55 7.56 16.25
N ASP A 30 4.17 6.30 16.51
CA ASP A 30 2.77 5.89 16.65
C ASP A 30 2.50 5.43 18.09
N ILE A 31 1.47 5.99 18.73
CA ILE A 31 0.99 5.50 20.03
C ILE A 31 -0.27 4.65 19.84
N CYS A 32 -0.21 3.38 20.25
CA CYS A 32 -1.21 2.39 19.87
C CYS A 32 -2.05 1.88 21.05
N LEU A 33 -3.36 1.78 20.83
CA LEU A 33 -4.38 1.24 21.74
C LEU A 33 -4.40 1.86 23.15
N PHE A 34 -3.97 3.12 23.26
CA PHE A 34 -3.97 3.86 24.50
C PHE A 34 -5.35 4.46 24.76
N ARG A 35 -6.14 3.87 25.68
CA ARG A 35 -7.54 4.25 25.97
C ARG A 35 -7.69 4.84 27.36
N PRO A 36 -8.38 5.98 27.55
CA PRO A 36 -8.62 6.50 28.88
C PRO A 36 -9.59 5.60 29.66
N ASN A 37 -9.26 5.28 30.92
CA ASN A 37 -10.14 4.55 31.82
C ASN A 37 -10.82 5.46 32.84
N THR A 38 -10.35 6.69 32.98
CA THR A 38 -10.92 7.72 33.85
C THR A 38 -10.90 9.09 33.16
N THR A 39 -11.70 10.03 33.64
CA THR A 39 -11.62 11.43 33.18
C THR A 39 -10.23 12.02 33.41
N SER A 40 -9.54 11.62 34.50
CA SER A 40 -8.17 12.05 34.76
C SER A 40 -7.19 11.50 33.71
N ASP A 41 -7.35 10.24 33.28
CA ASP A 41 -6.54 9.68 32.19
C ASP A 41 -6.72 10.49 30.91
N SER A 42 -7.96 10.86 30.57
CA SER A 42 -8.25 11.68 29.37
C SER A 42 -7.56 13.05 29.42
N LEU A 43 -7.58 13.72 30.57
CA LEU A 43 -6.87 14.99 30.78
C LEU A 43 -5.34 14.82 30.71
N ASN A 44 -4.81 13.76 31.33
CA ASN A 44 -3.38 13.45 31.33
C ASN A 44 -2.88 13.04 29.93
N MET A 45 -3.71 12.35 29.15
CA MET A 45 -3.48 12.07 27.73
C MET A 45 -3.41 13.37 26.93
N ALA A 46 -4.36 14.30 27.16
CA ALA A 46 -4.35 15.58 26.48
C ALA A 46 -3.07 16.38 26.75
N ALA A 47 -2.58 16.36 27.99
CA ALA A 47 -1.31 16.96 28.39
C ALA A 47 -0.12 16.29 27.70
N LEU A 48 -0.05 14.95 27.70
CA LEU A 48 0.98 14.20 26.99
C LEU A 48 1.04 14.58 25.51
N PHE A 49 -0.10 14.61 24.82
CA PHE A 49 -0.15 14.87 23.39
C PHE A 49 0.35 16.27 23.04
N HIS A 50 -0.02 17.26 23.86
CA HIS A 50 0.45 18.64 23.69
C HIS A 50 1.96 18.79 23.93
N GLU A 51 2.47 18.20 25.02
CA GLU A 51 3.89 18.20 25.34
C GLU A 51 4.71 17.47 24.25
N TRP A 52 4.20 16.35 23.74
CA TRP A 52 4.87 15.54 22.72
C TRP A 52 4.95 16.27 21.38
N ARG A 53 3.85 16.88 20.92
CA ARG A 53 3.86 17.73 19.72
C ARG A 53 4.86 18.87 19.85
N SER A 54 4.84 19.56 20.99
CA SER A 54 5.77 20.68 21.25
C SER A 54 7.23 20.24 21.19
N ALA A 55 7.55 19.05 21.71
CA ALA A 55 8.90 18.48 21.66
C ALA A 55 9.30 18.07 20.23
N VAL A 56 8.41 17.44 19.46
CA VAL A 56 8.64 17.09 18.05
C VAL A 56 8.90 18.33 17.19
N ASP A 57 8.09 19.38 17.37
CA ASP A 57 8.26 20.63 16.62
C ASP A 57 9.59 21.32 16.98
N SER A 58 10.01 21.24 18.25
CA SER A 58 11.29 21.78 18.71
C SER A 58 12.48 20.98 18.17
N HIS A 59 12.35 19.65 18.11
CA HIS A 59 13.33 18.78 17.47
C HIS A 59 13.48 19.11 15.97
N TYR A 60 12.37 19.34 15.25
CA TYR A 60 12.40 19.74 13.84
C TYR A 60 13.15 21.05 13.63
N ARG A 61 12.89 22.08 14.43
CA ARG A 61 13.61 23.38 14.34
C ARG A 61 15.13 23.22 14.50
N SER A 62 15.57 22.23 15.27
CA SER A 62 16.98 22.02 15.60
C SER A 62 17.70 21.11 14.59
N ASN A 63 16.99 20.14 14.00
CA ASN A 63 17.58 19.05 13.20
C ASN A 63 17.06 18.97 11.77
N ASN A 64 16.11 19.82 11.37
CA ASN A 64 15.44 19.83 10.07
C ASN A 64 14.79 18.48 9.69
N THR A 65 14.47 17.65 10.68
CA THR A 65 13.81 16.34 10.51
C THR A 65 12.45 16.38 11.19
N LYS A 66 11.38 16.36 10.39
CA LYS A 66 10.01 16.39 10.92
C LYS A 66 9.54 14.96 11.18
N LEU A 67 9.31 14.63 12.43
CA LEU A 67 8.68 13.36 12.80
C LEU A 67 7.15 13.50 12.67
N ILE A 68 6.53 12.50 12.05
CA ILE A 68 5.07 12.34 12.05
C ILE A 68 4.66 11.82 13.42
N LEU A 69 3.64 12.40 14.04
CA LEU A 69 2.95 11.78 15.16
C LEU A 69 1.65 11.18 14.67
N SER A 70 1.51 9.87 14.85
CA SER A 70 0.23 9.17 14.65
C SER A 70 -0.23 8.48 15.92
N MET A 71 -1.50 8.10 15.94
CA MET A 71 -2.03 7.26 17.00
C MET A 71 -2.92 6.18 16.43
N CYS A 72 -2.94 5.02 17.07
CA CYS A 72 -3.90 3.96 16.83
C CYS A 72 -4.94 3.93 17.95
N ALA A 73 -6.18 4.25 17.58
CA ALA A 73 -7.30 4.48 18.49
C ALA A 73 -8.34 3.37 18.37
N TYR A 74 -9.14 3.21 19.43
CA TYR A 74 -10.30 2.33 19.37
C TYR A 74 -11.33 2.82 18.35
N TYR A 75 -12.18 1.91 17.86
CA TYR A 75 -13.21 2.27 16.88
C TYR A 75 -14.14 3.38 17.37
N LEU A 76 -14.43 3.43 18.68
CA LEU A 76 -15.19 4.52 19.28
C LEU A 76 -14.30 5.55 19.98
N PRO A 77 -14.67 6.84 19.92
CA PRO A 77 -14.03 7.91 20.69
C PRO A 77 -14.40 7.87 22.18
N ILE A 78 -15.21 6.90 22.60
CA ILE A 78 -15.64 6.69 23.97
C ILE A 78 -15.30 5.27 24.44
N ASN A 79 -15.09 5.15 25.74
CA ASN A 79 -14.84 3.90 26.43
C ASN A 79 -15.87 3.77 27.56
N THR A 80 -16.76 2.78 27.47
CA THR A 80 -17.70 2.46 28.55
C THR A 80 -17.03 1.47 29.48
N ILE A 81 -16.76 1.90 30.71
CA ILE A 81 -16.13 1.08 31.75
C ILE A 81 -17.19 0.46 32.67
N ALA A 82 -16.75 -0.34 33.65
CA ALA A 82 -17.62 -0.91 34.68
C ALA A 82 -18.52 0.17 35.33
N ASN A 83 -19.76 -0.20 35.63
CA ASN A 83 -20.83 0.69 36.15
C ASN A 83 -21.39 1.70 35.12
N ASN A 84 -21.27 1.42 33.82
CA ASN A 84 -21.82 2.24 32.73
C ASN A 84 -21.29 3.69 32.70
N VAL A 85 -20.10 3.92 33.26
CA VAL A 85 -19.43 5.21 33.16
C VAL A 85 -18.78 5.30 31.77
N THR A 86 -19.06 6.39 31.07
CA THR A 86 -18.50 6.64 29.74
C THR A 86 -17.38 7.67 29.83
N VAL A 87 -16.17 7.27 29.41
CA VAL A 87 -14.99 8.13 29.35
C VAL A 87 -14.65 8.41 27.89
N SER A 88 -14.46 9.67 27.52
CA SER A 88 -14.12 10.07 26.15
C SER A 88 -12.60 10.22 25.98
N TYR A 89 -12.11 9.88 24.80
CA TYR A 89 -10.83 10.39 24.31
C TYR A 89 -10.81 11.93 24.31
N PRO A 90 -9.65 12.58 24.52
CA PRO A 90 -9.51 14.03 24.42
C PRO A 90 -9.41 14.45 22.94
N VAL A 91 -10.51 14.33 22.19
CA VAL A 91 -10.54 14.47 20.72
C VAL A 91 -10.00 15.82 20.24
N ASP A 92 -10.30 16.92 20.94
CA ASP A 92 -9.73 18.24 20.62
C ASP A 92 -8.19 18.28 20.70
N SER A 93 -7.61 17.58 21.69
CA SER A 93 -6.15 17.46 21.81
C SER A 93 -5.59 16.56 20.72
N ILE A 94 -6.30 15.47 20.37
CA ILE A 94 -5.91 14.59 19.27
C ILE A 94 -5.87 15.37 17.95
N GLN A 95 -6.94 16.09 17.64
CA GLN A 95 -7.08 16.94 16.46
C GLN A 95 -5.95 17.97 16.35
N LYS A 96 -5.51 18.56 17.46
CA LYS A 96 -4.42 19.55 17.45
C LYS A 96 -3.03 18.93 17.31
N ASN A 97 -2.81 17.76 17.90
CA ASN A 97 -1.46 17.27 18.15
C ASN A 97 -1.04 16.08 17.28
N PHE A 98 -1.95 15.30 16.69
CA PHE A 98 -1.58 14.19 15.79
C PHE A 98 -1.74 14.58 14.32
N ASP A 99 -0.85 14.06 13.47
CA ASP A 99 -0.94 14.21 12.02
C ASP A 99 -1.99 13.24 11.45
N LEU A 100 -2.02 12.00 11.94
CA LEU A 100 -2.90 10.92 11.48
C LEU A 100 -3.42 10.08 12.66
N VAL A 101 -4.61 9.51 12.51
CA VAL A 101 -5.30 8.68 13.51
C VAL A 101 -5.77 7.38 12.84
N ASN A 102 -5.12 6.28 13.16
CA ASN A 102 -5.45 4.92 12.76
C ASN A 102 -6.63 4.41 13.61
N ILE A 103 -7.84 4.39 13.07
CA ILE A 103 -9.02 3.87 13.76
C ILE A 103 -9.10 2.37 13.55
N VAL A 104 -9.04 1.58 14.63
CA VAL A 104 -9.15 0.12 14.59
C VAL A 104 -10.60 -0.26 14.28
N THR A 105 -10.95 -0.41 13.00
CA THR A 105 -12.31 -0.67 12.51
C THR A 105 -12.55 -2.16 12.21
N PHE A 106 -12.10 -3.01 13.13
CA PHE A 106 -12.24 -4.47 13.05
C PHE A 106 -12.27 -5.05 14.47
N ASP A 107 -12.51 -6.36 14.56
CA ASP A 107 -12.75 -7.12 15.80
C ASP A 107 -14.00 -6.70 16.56
N TYR A 108 -15.05 -6.35 15.81
CA TYR A 108 -16.37 -6.03 16.34
C TYR A 108 -17.03 -7.23 17.04
N PHE A 109 -16.93 -8.39 16.41
CA PHE A 109 -17.43 -9.67 16.92
C PHE A 109 -16.30 -10.69 16.87
N VAL A 110 -16.06 -11.38 17.97
CA VAL A 110 -14.97 -12.35 18.11
C VAL A 110 -15.42 -13.61 18.87
N PRO A 111 -14.92 -14.81 18.54
CA PRO A 111 -15.45 -16.07 19.08
C PRO A 111 -15.31 -16.25 20.59
N LEU A 112 -14.36 -15.56 21.22
CA LEU A 112 -14.16 -15.60 22.68
C LEU A 112 -15.18 -14.76 23.46
N LYS A 113 -15.92 -13.87 22.79
CA LYS A 113 -16.88 -12.95 23.41
C LYS A 113 -18.31 -13.20 22.94
N ASP A 114 -18.46 -13.50 21.66
CA ASP A 114 -19.74 -13.60 20.98
C ASP A 114 -20.14 -15.04 20.73
N LYS A 115 -21.44 -15.32 20.77
CA LYS A 115 -22.00 -16.68 20.62
C LYS A 115 -22.54 -16.98 19.23
N PHE A 116 -22.37 -16.04 18.30
CA PHE A 116 -22.84 -16.16 16.94
C PHE A 116 -21.74 -15.72 15.97
N ALA A 117 -21.70 -16.35 14.80
CA ALA A 117 -20.74 -16.07 13.75
C ALA A 117 -21.17 -14.79 13.01
N HIS A 118 -20.37 -13.72 13.09
CA HIS A 118 -20.76 -12.41 12.58
C HIS A 118 -19.55 -11.68 11.96
N PRO A 119 -19.76 -10.84 10.93
CA PRO A 119 -18.73 -9.97 10.36
C PRO A 119 -17.94 -9.18 11.42
N HIS A 120 -16.62 -9.36 11.47
CA HIS A 120 -15.78 -8.74 12.50
C HIS A 120 -15.29 -7.34 12.09
N ALA A 121 -15.44 -6.97 10.82
CA ALA A 121 -14.88 -5.75 10.24
C ALA A 121 -15.89 -5.02 9.36
N ALA A 122 -17.19 -5.24 9.59
CA ALA A 122 -18.24 -4.76 8.72
C ALA A 122 -18.13 -3.26 8.42
N LEU A 123 -18.28 -2.87 7.15
CA LEU A 123 -18.35 -1.46 6.78
C LEU A 123 -19.68 -0.86 7.25
N TYR A 124 -20.75 -1.63 7.09
CA TYR A 124 -22.11 -1.37 7.54
C TYR A 124 -22.62 -2.60 8.26
N ASP A 125 -23.50 -2.43 9.25
CA ASP A 125 -24.18 -3.55 9.90
C ASP A 125 -25.66 -3.21 10.06
N PRO A 126 -26.56 -3.78 9.25
CA PRO A 126 -28.00 -3.52 9.35
C PRO A 126 -28.63 -4.11 10.61
N ASP A 127 -28.03 -5.17 11.18
CA ASP A 127 -28.55 -5.85 12.37
C ASP A 127 -28.06 -5.16 13.65
N HIS A 128 -26.88 -4.55 13.60
CA HIS A 128 -26.26 -3.78 14.68
C HIS A 128 -25.81 -2.38 14.20
N PRO A 129 -26.73 -1.42 14.00
CA PRO A 129 -26.43 -0.13 13.36
C PRO A 129 -25.39 0.74 14.10
N ASN A 130 -25.10 0.43 15.37
CA ASN A 130 -24.11 1.10 16.21
C ASN A 130 -22.75 0.38 16.26
N ILE A 131 -22.56 -0.69 15.49
CA ILE A 131 -21.35 -1.52 15.46
C ILE A 131 -20.94 -1.73 14.01
N SER A 132 -20.29 -0.72 13.42
CA SER A 132 -19.75 -0.79 12.07
C SER A 132 -18.65 0.26 11.87
N THR A 133 -17.87 0.10 10.80
CA THR A 133 -16.86 1.09 10.40
C THR A 133 -17.49 2.45 10.11
N ASP A 134 -18.61 2.51 9.37
CA ASP A 134 -19.26 3.79 9.07
C ASP A 134 -19.77 4.50 10.33
N TYR A 135 -20.37 3.75 11.24
CA TYR A 135 -20.80 4.30 12.53
C TYR A 135 -19.61 4.84 13.32
N ALA A 136 -18.53 4.06 13.43
CA ALA A 136 -17.29 4.44 14.11
C ALA A 136 -16.75 5.78 13.60
N ILE A 137 -16.62 5.91 12.28
CA ILE A 137 -16.08 7.12 11.65
C ILE A 137 -16.97 8.33 11.89
N ARG A 138 -18.30 8.17 11.81
CA ARG A 138 -19.23 9.26 12.17
C ARG A 138 -19.06 9.70 13.62
N GLN A 139 -18.90 8.78 14.57
CA GLN A 139 -18.70 9.14 15.97
C GLN A 139 -17.42 9.96 16.20
N TRP A 140 -16.31 9.62 15.54
CA TRP A 140 -15.07 10.41 15.64
C TRP A 140 -15.20 11.81 15.03
N ILE A 141 -15.87 11.91 13.87
CA ILE A 141 -16.12 13.20 13.21
C ILE A 141 -17.06 14.08 14.03
N ASP A 142 -18.15 13.51 14.56
CA ASP A 142 -19.12 14.20 15.41
C ASP A 142 -18.46 14.74 16.70
N LYS A 143 -17.37 14.10 17.15
CA LYS A 143 -16.54 14.55 18.27
C LYS A 143 -15.45 15.56 17.90
N GLY A 144 -15.36 15.96 16.64
CA GLY A 144 -14.50 17.05 16.17
C GLY A 144 -13.18 16.61 15.50
N LEU A 145 -12.97 15.31 15.26
CA LEU A 145 -11.81 14.84 14.49
C LEU A 145 -12.06 15.06 12.99
N SER A 146 -11.15 15.73 12.30
CA SER A 146 -11.31 15.99 10.88
C SER A 146 -11.12 14.72 10.04
N ALA A 147 -11.96 14.55 9.01
CA ALA A 147 -11.98 13.36 8.16
C ALA A 147 -10.59 13.04 7.58
N GLU A 148 -9.86 14.03 7.11
CA GLU A 148 -8.54 13.88 6.49
C GLU A 148 -7.46 13.35 7.42
N LYS A 149 -7.70 13.35 8.74
CA LYS A 149 -6.80 12.73 9.74
C LYS A 149 -7.11 11.27 10.00
N ILE A 150 -8.29 10.79 9.62
CA ILE A 150 -8.76 9.44 9.93
C ILE A 150 -8.23 8.44 8.90
N LEU A 151 -7.61 7.37 9.37
CA LEU A 151 -7.26 6.19 8.58
C LEU A 151 -8.12 5.01 9.07
N ILE A 152 -8.87 4.35 8.17
CA ILE A 152 -9.62 3.13 8.54
C ILE A 152 -8.69 1.91 8.59
N GLY A 153 -8.98 0.98 9.49
CA GLY A 153 -8.25 -0.27 9.61
C GLY A 153 -8.76 -1.34 8.65
N LEU A 154 -7.83 -1.98 7.93
CA LEU A 154 -8.10 -3.13 7.08
C LEU A 154 -7.50 -4.39 7.73
N PRO A 155 -8.32 -5.32 8.25
CA PRO A 155 -7.80 -6.54 8.84
C PRO A 155 -7.40 -7.52 7.75
N TYR A 156 -6.13 -7.90 7.74
CA TYR A 156 -5.65 -9.04 6.94
C TYR A 156 -5.74 -10.32 7.74
N HIS A 157 -6.81 -10.45 8.51
CA HIS A 157 -7.13 -11.64 9.29
C HIS A 157 -8.64 -11.75 9.34
N GLY A 158 -9.10 -12.90 9.78
CA GLY A 158 -10.48 -13.17 10.09
C GLY A 158 -10.57 -13.90 11.41
N TRP A 159 -11.81 -14.23 11.76
CA TRP A 159 -12.11 -15.08 12.89
C TRP A 159 -12.77 -16.36 12.40
N ALA A 160 -12.49 -17.45 13.09
CA ALA A 160 -12.99 -18.77 12.82
C ALA A 160 -13.84 -19.23 14.00
N TRP A 161 -15.04 -19.67 13.68
CA TRP A 161 -16.04 -20.14 14.62
C TRP A 161 -16.40 -21.59 14.33
N GLU A 162 -16.70 -22.34 15.38
CA GLU A 162 -17.35 -23.64 15.26
C GLU A 162 -18.87 -23.45 15.36
N LEU A 163 -19.59 -23.75 14.28
CA LEU A 163 -21.05 -23.70 14.23
C LEU A 163 -21.65 -24.82 15.08
N LEU A 164 -22.70 -24.51 15.84
CA LEU A 164 -23.49 -25.54 16.55
C LEU A 164 -24.23 -26.45 15.57
N ASN A 165 -24.74 -25.89 14.48
CA ASN A 165 -25.41 -26.62 13.41
C ASN A 165 -24.78 -26.26 12.06
N PRO A 166 -24.01 -27.17 11.44
CA PRO A 166 -23.41 -26.97 10.11
C PRO A 166 -24.39 -26.60 8.98
N LYS A 167 -25.70 -26.91 9.15
CA LYS A 167 -26.74 -26.56 8.17
C LYS A 167 -27.22 -25.11 8.29
N GLU A 168 -26.89 -24.43 9.38
CA GLU A 168 -27.17 -23.02 9.64
C GLU A 168 -25.83 -22.28 9.58
N ASN A 169 -25.44 -21.86 8.38
CA ASN A 169 -24.12 -21.27 8.10
C ASN A 169 -24.20 -19.81 7.61
N GLN A 170 -25.37 -19.19 7.75
CA GLN A 170 -25.58 -17.76 7.50
C GLN A 170 -24.89 -16.89 8.56
N ILE A 171 -24.71 -15.61 8.26
CA ILE A 171 -24.34 -14.60 9.26
C ILE A 171 -25.38 -14.62 10.40
N GLY A 172 -24.90 -14.58 11.64
CA GLY A 172 -25.72 -14.68 12.86
C GLY A 172 -25.97 -16.13 13.32
N ALA A 173 -25.43 -17.14 12.64
CA ALA A 173 -25.56 -18.54 13.07
C ALA A 173 -24.93 -18.78 14.45
N LEU A 174 -25.54 -19.64 15.27
CA LEU A 174 -25.06 -19.95 16.61
C LEU A 174 -23.78 -20.80 16.58
N THR A 175 -22.88 -20.54 17.54
CA THR A 175 -21.54 -21.13 17.58
C THR A 175 -21.25 -21.78 18.93
N ALA A 176 -20.38 -22.80 18.90
CA ALA A 176 -19.79 -23.45 20.07
C ALA A 176 -18.55 -22.71 20.60
N GLY A 177 -18.04 -21.74 19.83
CA GLY A 177 -16.88 -20.92 20.21
C GLY A 177 -15.83 -20.83 19.09
N PRO A 178 -14.55 -20.56 19.45
CA PRO A 178 -13.45 -20.44 18.48
C PRO A 178 -13.13 -21.76 17.77
N ALA A 179 -12.73 -21.67 16.50
CA ALA A 179 -12.22 -22.78 15.71
C ALA A 179 -10.82 -22.47 15.15
N ILE A 180 -10.09 -23.49 14.67
CA ILE A 180 -8.71 -23.41 14.12
C ILE A 180 -7.63 -23.06 15.17
N THR A 181 -7.77 -21.94 15.88
CA THR A 181 -6.86 -21.52 16.95
C THR A 181 -7.61 -21.36 18.27
N PRO A 182 -6.92 -21.28 19.43
CA PRO A 182 -7.57 -21.13 20.73
C PRO A 182 -8.47 -19.90 20.88
N ASP A 183 -8.19 -18.83 20.14
CA ASP A 183 -8.99 -17.60 20.11
C ASP A 183 -9.88 -17.49 18.86
N GLY A 184 -9.61 -18.30 17.84
CA GLY A 184 -10.26 -18.29 16.53
C GLY A 184 -9.60 -17.37 15.51
N SER A 185 -8.52 -16.65 15.82
CA SER A 185 -7.88 -15.76 14.86
C SER A 185 -7.17 -16.52 13.74
N VAL A 186 -7.36 -16.10 12.49
CA VAL A 186 -6.69 -16.70 11.33
C VAL A 186 -6.22 -15.60 10.38
N GLY A 187 -4.93 -15.56 10.05
CA GLY A 187 -4.42 -14.63 9.02
C GLY A 187 -4.98 -14.95 7.64
N TYR A 188 -5.18 -13.93 6.80
CA TYR A 188 -5.79 -14.08 5.47
C TYR A 188 -5.12 -15.17 4.63
N LYS A 189 -3.79 -15.24 4.58
CA LYS A 189 -3.03 -16.31 3.92
C LYS A 189 -3.43 -17.72 4.40
N GLY A 190 -3.67 -17.89 5.71
CA GLY A 190 -4.16 -19.15 6.28
C GLY A 190 -5.59 -19.45 5.83
N ILE A 191 -6.47 -18.45 5.84
CA ILE A 191 -7.86 -18.55 5.36
C ILE A 191 -7.87 -19.04 3.90
N LYS A 192 -7.04 -18.46 3.04
CA LYS A 192 -6.95 -18.88 1.62
C LYS A 192 -6.46 -20.32 1.46
N GLY A 193 -5.53 -20.76 2.31
CA GLY A 193 -5.13 -22.16 2.41
C GLY A 193 -6.28 -23.10 2.77
N TYR A 194 -7.13 -22.73 3.73
CA TYR A 194 -8.32 -23.51 4.11
C TYR A 194 -9.38 -23.53 3.02
N VAL A 195 -9.68 -22.37 2.41
CA VAL A 195 -10.60 -22.25 1.27
C VAL A 195 -10.18 -23.20 0.15
N GLN A 196 -8.89 -23.22 -0.19
CA GLN A 196 -8.35 -24.10 -1.22
C GLN A 196 -8.44 -25.59 -0.81
N SER A 197 -8.02 -25.92 0.40
CA SER A 197 -7.95 -27.31 0.89
C SER A 197 -9.33 -27.96 0.99
N TYR A 198 -10.31 -27.22 1.47
CA TYR A 198 -11.69 -27.70 1.65
C TYR A 198 -12.60 -27.42 0.46
N LYS A 199 -12.09 -26.72 -0.57
CA LYS A 199 -12.90 -26.23 -1.70
C LYS A 199 -14.13 -25.45 -1.22
N ALA A 200 -13.94 -24.66 -0.17
CA ALA A 200 -15.02 -23.86 0.42
C ALA A 200 -15.40 -22.72 -0.54
N GLU A 201 -16.69 -22.46 -0.67
CA GLU A 201 -17.19 -21.29 -1.39
C GLU A 201 -16.98 -20.04 -0.53
N VAL A 202 -16.40 -19.00 -1.13
CA VAL A 202 -16.24 -17.68 -0.49
C VAL A 202 -17.40 -16.81 -0.90
N MET A 203 -18.20 -16.41 0.08
CA MET A 203 -19.34 -15.52 -0.10
C MET A 203 -18.93 -14.08 0.18
N TYR A 204 -19.34 -13.15 -0.67
CA TYR A 204 -19.26 -11.71 -0.41
C TYR A 204 -20.64 -11.20 -0.03
N ASN A 205 -20.77 -10.56 1.14
CA ASN A 205 -22.02 -9.94 1.55
C ASN A 205 -21.96 -8.42 1.38
N SER A 206 -22.71 -7.89 0.42
CA SER A 206 -22.72 -6.45 0.12
C SER A 206 -23.43 -5.59 1.17
N ALA A 207 -24.31 -6.16 2.00
CA ALA A 207 -24.95 -5.41 3.09
C ALA A 207 -23.94 -5.09 4.21
N TYR A 208 -22.96 -5.98 4.41
CA TYR A 208 -21.91 -5.84 5.43
C TYR A 208 -20.59 -5.31 4.86
N VAL A 209 -20.35 -5.55 3.57
CA VAL A 209 -19.07 -5.32 2.87
C VAL A 209 -17.95 -6.13 3.53
N GLU A 210 -18.20 -7.43 3.67
CA GLU A 210 -17.27 -8.40 4.24
C GLU A 210 -17.50 -9.77 3.58
N ASN A 211 -16.47 -10.61 3.60
CA ASN A 211 -16.52 -11.97 3.08
C ASN A 211 -16.67 -12.98 4.23
N TYR A 212 -17.21 -14.14 3.89
CA TYR A 212 -17.14 -15.30 4.76
C TYR A 212 -17.11 -16.58 3.94
N CYS A 213 -16.64 -17.66 4.56
CA CYS A 213 -16.75 -19.01 4.00
C CYS A 213 -17.14 -19.99 5.10
N SER A 214 -17.78 -21.09 4.71
CA SER A 214 -18.07 -22.18 5.64
C SER A 214 -17.77 -23.54 5.02
N PHE A 215 -17.37 -24.49 5.87
CA PHE A 215 -17.16 -25.88 5.50
C PHE A 215 -17.39 -26.77 6.72
N ALA A 216 -18.31 -27.74 6.61
CA ALA A 216 -18.78 -28.51 7.77
C ALA A 216 -19.20 -27.57 8.92
N SER A 217 -18.67 -27.74 10.13
CA SER A 217 -18.93 -26.83 11.26
C SER A 217 -18.05 -25.59 11.27
N LEU A 218 -17.05 -25.45 10.38
CA LEU A 218 -16.20 -24.27 10.36
C LEU A 218 -16.91 -23.12 9.65
N TRP A 219 -16.90 -21.94 10.27
CA TRP A 219 -17.30 -20.66 9.66
C TRP A 219 -16.16 -19.65 9.84
N VAL A 220 -15.79 -18.93 8.80
CA VAL A 220 -14.72 -17.92 8.86
C VAL A 220 -15.19 -16.64 8.19
N GLY A 221 -15.16 -15.52 8.94
CA GLY A 221 -15.46 -14.17 8.45
C GLY A 221 -14.17 -13.36 8.30
N PHE A 222 -14.00 -12.66 7.17
CA PHE A 222 -12.77 -11.97 6.81
C PHE A 222 -12.98 -10.96 5.67
N ASP A 223 -12.00 -10.09 5.43
CA ASP A 223 -11.95 -9.27 4.21
C ASP A 223 -11.22 -10.00 3.07
N ASP A 224 -11.92 -10.24 1.96
CA ASP A 224 -11.28 -10.59 0.69
C ASP A 224 -11.15 -9.34 -0.20
N VAL A 225 -10.59 -9.52 -1.40
CA VAL A 225 -10.21 -8.46 -2.34
C VAL A 225 -11.36 -7.46 -2.60
N ASP A 226 -12.60 -7.93 -2.73
CA ASP A 226 -13.75 -7.06 -3.04
C ASP A 226 -14.14 -6.18 -1.84
N ALA A 227 -14.13 -6.73 -0.62
CA ALA A 227 -14.35 -5.96 0.60
C ALA A 227 -13.25 -4.90 0.79
N ILE A 228 -11.98 -5.26 0.58
CA ILE A 228 -10.85 -4.30 0.64
C ILE A 228 -11.04 -3.15 -0.36
N ARG A 229 -11.37 -3.45 -1.62
CA ARG A 229 -11.61 -2.40 -2.63
C ARG A 229 -12.77 -1.48 -2.25
N ALA A 230 -13.85 -2.05 -1.72
CA ALA A 230 -15.02 -1.28 -1.30
C ALA A 230 -14.70 -0.36 -0.11
N LYS A 231 -13.99 -0.86 0.91
CA LYS A 231 -13.58 -0.07 2.08
C LYS A 231 -12.60 1.05 1.72
N VAL A 232 -11.65 0.78 0.83
CA VAL A 232 -10.73 1.82 0.33
C VAL A 232 -11.45 2.87 -0.52
N SER A 233 -12.48 2.46 -1.28
CA SER A 233 -13.35 3.39 -2.02
C SER A 233 -14.15 4.26 -1.07
N TYR A 234 -14.75 3.67 -0.03
CA TYR A 234 -15.45 4.38 1.04
C TYR A 234 -14.57 5.44 1.71
N ALA A 235 -13.36 5.08 2.14
CA ALA A 235 -12.45 6.01 2.81
C ALA A 235 -12.19 7.24 1.95
N ARG A 236 -11.96 7.03 0.65
CA ARG A 236 -11.79 8.12 -0.31
C ARG A 236 -13.05 8.95 -0.51
N GLU A 237 -14.21 8.32 -0.70
CA GLU A 237 -15.48 9.02 -0.94
C GLU A 237 -15.88 9.90 0.24
N LYS A 238 -15.56 9.48 1.46
CA LYS A 238 -15.73 10.23 2.70
C LYS A 238 -14.65 11.29 2.94
N GLY A 239 -13.66 11.41 2.06
CA GLY A 239 -12.54 12.34 2.21
C GLY A 239 -11.64 12.02 3.41
N LEU A 240 -11.56 10.74 3.80
CA LEU A 240 -10.69 10.30 4.89
C LEU A 240 -9.22 10.40 4.49
N GLY A 241 -8.32 10.41 5.48
CA GLY A 241 -6.88 10.41 5.27
C GLY A 241 -6.35 9.17 4.52
N GLY A 242 -7.10 8.07 4.52
CA GLY A 242 -6.72 6.80 3.89
C GLY A 242 -7.06 5.59 4.74
N TYR A 243 -6.14 4.62 4.76
CA TYR A 243 -6.30 3.35 5.48
C TYR A 243 -4.94 2.82 5.99
N PHE A 244 -4.97 1.86 6.90
CA PHE A 244 -3.82 1.06 7.31
C PHE A 244 -4.19 -0.43 7.37
N ALA A 245 -3.22 -1.33 7.22
CA ALA A 245 -3.47 -2.77 7.23
C ALA A 245 -2.93 -3.45 8.51
N PHE A 246 -3.73 -4.31 9.13
CA PHE A 246 -3.35 -5.12 10.29
C PHE A 246 -3.55 -6.63 10.02
N GLN A 247 -2.51 -7.40 9.75
CA GLN A 247 -1.13 -6.97 9.51
C GLN A 247 -0.59 -7.54 8.21
N VAL A 248 0.35 -6.81 7.62
CA VAL A 248 0.91 -7.09 6.30
C VAL A 248 1.39 -8.54 6.13
N ALA A 249 1.97 -9.13 7.18
CA ALA A 249 2.48 -10.51 7.15
C ALA A 249 1.41 -11.57 6.88
N ASN A 250 0.14 -11.24 7.14
CA ASN A 250 -0.96 -12.16 6.90
C ASN A 250 -1.48 -12.10 5.46
N ASP A 251 -1.05 -11.14 4.63
CA ASP A 251 -1.50 -11.03 3.25
C ASP A 251 -1.00 -12.22 2.41
N GLU A 252 -1.81 -12.67 1.46
CA GLU A 252 -1.43 -13.73 0.54
C GLU A 252 -0.75 -13.11 -0.68
N ASN A 253 0.58 -13.21 -0.74
CA ASN A 253 1.37 -12.70 -1.86
C ASN A 253 1.06 -11.23 -2.19
N TRP A 254 0.76 -10.40 -1.18
CA TRP A 254 0.41 -8.97 -1.32
C TRP A 254 -0.89 -8.71 -2.09
N ILE A 255 -1.81 -9.67 -2.18
CA ILE A 255 -3.02 -9.52 -2.99
C ILE A 255 -3.95 -8.43 -2.44
N LEU A 256 -4.16 -8.38 -1.13
CA LEU A 256 -4.99 -7.37 -0.49
C LEU A 256 -4.32 -5.99 -0.54
N SER A 257 -3.01 -5.94 -0.28
CA SER A 257 -2.22 -4.72 -0.35
C SER A 257 -2.23 -4.10 -1.75
N ARG A 258 -2.08 -4.92 -2.80
CA ARG A 258 -2.16 -4.45 -4.19
C ARG A 258 -3.56 -4.01 -4.55
N ALA A 259 -4.59 -4.72 -4.10
CA ALA A 259 -5.98 -4.35 -4.35
C ALA A 259 -6.29 -2.96 -3.77
N ALA A 260 -5.85 -2.70 -2.54
CA ALA A 260 -5.98 -1.39 -1.90
C ALA A 260 -5.24 -0.28 -2.70
N ALA A 261 -3.98 -0.52 -3.06
CA ALA A 261 -3.15 0.46 -3.76
C ALA A 261 -3.63 0.78 -5.19
N GLN A 262 -4.21 -0.20 -5.91
CA GLN A 262 -4.73 0.00 -7.27
C GLN A 262 -5.84 1.04 -7.32
N ILE A 263 -6.74 1.01 -6.33
CA ILE A 263 -7.87 1.92 -6.24
C ILE A 263 -7.37 3.36 -6.08
N GLU A 264 -6.25 3.62 -5.40
CA GLU A 264 -5.61 4.94 -5.38
C GLU A 264 -5.01 5.37 -6.72
N GLY A 265 -4.35 4.44 -7.42
CA GLY A 265 -3.71 4.68 -8.72
C GLY A 265 -4.70 5.06 -9.82
N GLU A 266 -5.82 4.36 -9.91
CA GLU A 266 -6.88 4.63 -10.89
C GLU A 266 -7.45 6.04 -10.75
N ASN A 267 -7.67 6.52 -9.53
CA ASN A 267 -8.20 7.87 -9.32
C ASN A 267 -7.18 8.96 -9.65
N ARG A 268 -5.88 8.76 -9.36
CA ARG A 268 -4.83 9.71 -9.80
C ARG A 268 -4.83 9.87 -11.32
N SER A 269 -5.08 8.78 -12.05
CA SER A 269 -5.22 8.82 -13.50
C SER A 269 -6.49 9.54 -13.94
N ASN A 270 -7.63 9.29 -13.28
CA ASN A 270 -8.91 9.93 -13.56
C ASN A 270 -8.91 11.43 -13.22
N LEU A 271 -8.28 11.84 -12.12
CA LEU A 271 -8.09 13.25 -11.75
C LEU A 271 -7.18 13.98 -12.74
N LYS A 272 -6.07 13.36 -13.16
CA LYS A 272 -5.23 13.89 -14.25
C LYS A 272 -6.04 14.04 -15.54
N ARG A 273 -6.87 13.05 -15.90
CA ARG A 273 -7.75 13.09 -17.07
C ARG A 273 -8.80 14.20 -16.95
N LYS A 274 -9.47 14.36 -15.81
CA LYS A 274 -10.44 15.43 -15.56
C LYS A 274 -9.76 16.81 -15.58
N PHE A 275 -8.57 16.94 -15.03
CA PHE A 275 -7.76 18.17 -15.09
C PHE A 275 -7.36 18.50 -16.54
N LEU A 276 -6.85 17.52 -17.29
CA LEU A 276 -6.55 17.66 -18.72
C LEU A 276 -7.78 18.10 -19.52
N ILE A 277 -8.96 17.53 -19.27
CA ILE A 277 -10.21 17.94 -19.93
C ILE A 277 -10.56 19.41 -19.59
N LYS A 278 -10.47 19.80 -18.31
CA LYS A 278 -10.74 21.19 -17.87
C LYS A 278 -9.80 22.22 -18.51
N VAL A 279 -8.58 21.85 -18.85
CA VAL A 279 -7.60 22.75 -19.48
C VAL A 279 -7.71 22.74 -21.00
N LEU A 280 -7.82 21.56 -21.61
CA LEU A 280 -7.76 21.40 -23.08
C LEU A 280 -9.05 21.85 -23.77
N VAL A 281 -10.22 21.65 -23.15
CA VAL A 281 -11.52 22.03 -23.77
C VAL A 281 -11.64 23.55 -23.97
N PRO A 282 -11.36 24.40 -22.95
CA PRO A 282 -11.37 25.85 -23.16
C PRO A 282 -10.31 26.32 -24.17
N LEU A 283 -9.11 25.74 -24.13
CA LEU A 283 -8.04 26.09 -25.08
C LEU A 283 -8.43 25.81 -26.53
N ALA A 284 -9.03 24.64 -26.79
CA ALA A 284 -9.54 24.29 -28.12
C ALA A 284 -10.67 25.22 -28.55
N PHE A 285 -11.58 25.58 -27.64
CA PHE A 285 -12.65 26.53 -27.91
C PHE A 285 -12.13 27.93 -28.29
N PHE A 286 -11.13 28.44 -27.56
CA PHE A 286 -10.46 29.70 -27.88
C PHE A 286 -9.75 29.65 -29.23
N ALA A 287 -9.03 28.57 -29.54
CA ALA A 287 -8.39 28.40 -30.84
C ALA A 287 -9.43 28.41 -31.98
N CYS A 288 -10.56 27.72 -31.82
CA CYS A 288 -11.66 27.75 -32.78
C CYS A 288 -12.23 29.16 -32.97
N LEU A 289 -12.43 29.94 -31.90
CA LEU A 289 -12.87 31.34 -32.00
C LEU A 289 -11.87 32.21 -32.76
N VAL A 290 -10.57 32.04 -32.54
CA VAL A 290 -9.53 32.77 -33.28
C VAL A 290 -9.57 32.39 -34.76
N ILE A 291 -9.72 31.11 -35.09
CA ILE A 291 -9.83 30.65 -36.48
C ILE A 291 -11.12 31.17 -37.14
N LEU A 292 -12.24 31.19 -36.42
CA LEU A 292 -13.52 31.71 -36.90
C LEU A 292 -13.46 33.23 -37.14
N THR A 293 -12.86 33.98 -36.21
CA THR A 293 -12.68 35.44 -36.38
C THR A 293 -11.70 35.77 -37.50
N TYR A 294 -10.63 34.98 -37.66
CA TYR A 294 -9.69 35.11 -38.77
C TYR A 294 -10.37 34.79 -40.12
N SER A 295 -11.07 33.66 -40.22
CA SER A 295 -11.78 33.26 -41.44
C SER A 295 -12.90 34.25 -41.80
N PHE A 296 -13.64 34.75 -40.80
CA PHE A 296 -14.63 35.79 -40.99
C PHE A 296 -13.98 37.09 -41.48
N ARG A 297 -12.88 37.54 -40.88
CA ARG A 297 -12.11 38.71 -41.36
C ARG A 297 -11.62 38.52 -42.79
N THR A 298 -11.06 37.35 -43.13
CA THR A 298 -10.59 37.09 -44.50
C THR A 298 -11.76 37.09 -45.48
N THR A 299 -12.90 36.50 -45.11
CA THR A 299 -14.11 36.48 -45.94
C THR A 299 -14.66 37.90 -46.13
N LEU A 300 -14.72 38.70 -45.08
CA LEU A 300 -15.19 40.09 -45.09
C LEU A 300 -14.25 40.99 -45.89
N LEU A 301 -12.92 40.79 -45.79
CA LEU A 301 -11.93 41.48 -46.61
C LEU A 301 -12.03 41.07 -48.08
N SER A 302 -12.28 39.80 -48.38
CA SER A 302 -12.54 39.35 -49.76
C SER A 302 -13.89 39.85 -50.28
N TYR A 303 -14.92 39.97 -49.44
CA TYR A 303 -16.22 40.55 -49.79
C TYR A 303 -16.12 42.07 -50.02
N ALA A 304 -15.37 42.79 -49.20
CA ALA A 304 -15.07 44.21 -49.35
C ALA A 304 -14.16 44.48 -50.57
N LYS A 305 -13.21 43.60 -50.89
CA LYS A 305 -12.46 43.64 -52.16
C LYS A 305 -13.37 43.40 -53.36
N LYS A 306 -14.35 42.50 -53.25
CA LYS A 306 -15.35 42.23 -54.31
C LYS A 306 -16.30 43.40 -54.57
N TYR A 307 -16.53 44.27 -53.58
CA TYR A 307 -17.27 45.53 -53.72
C TYR A 307 -16.42 46.73 -54.18
N LYS A 308 -15.09 46.60 -54.30
CA LYS A 308 -14.20 47.69 -54.72
C LYS A 308 -13.35 47.39 -55.95
N ILE A 309 -13.48 46.21 -56.56
CA ILE A 309 -12.73 45.85 -57.77
C ILE A 309 -13.65 45.03 -58.70
N GLN A 310 -14.48 45.76 -59.45
CA GLN A 310 -14.87 45.35 -60.79
C GLN A 310 -13.82 45.93 -61.74
N CYS A 311 -12.74 45.17 -61.97
CA CYS A 311 -11.95 45.20 -63.21
C CYS A 311 -10.77 44.21 -63.12
N GLY A 312 -10.64 43.34 -64.14
CA GLY A 312 -9.32 42.93 -64.64
C GLY A 312 -8.74 41.57 -64.21
N CYS A 313 -9.12 40.53 -64.96
CA CYS A 313 -8.30 39.43 -65.54
C CYS A 313 -7.04 38.83 -64.87
N CYS A 314 -7.08 37.48 -64.86
CA CYS A 314 -6.05 36.48 -65.24
C CYS A 314 -5.07 35.85 -64.22
N SER A 315 -5.50 34.66 -63.77
CA SER A 315 -4.84 33.33 -63.69
C SER A 315 -3.62 33.05 -62.80
N ASN A 316 -3.87 32.04 -61.94
CA ASN A 316 -3.04 31.37 -60.94
C ASN A 316 -1.83 30.56 -61.48
N ARG A 317 -0.85 30.39 -60.59
CA ARG A 317 -0.02 29.17 -60.47
C ARG A 317 0.30 28.93 -59.00
N THR A 318 -0.09 27.77 -58.45
CA THR A 318 0.71 27.08 -57.43
C THR A 318 0.43 25.57 -57.40
N TRP A 319 1.51 24.89 -57.06
CA TRP A 319 1.83 23.47 -56.97
C TRP A 319 0.98 22.61 -56.04
N ARG A 320 0.92 21.30 -56.33
CA ARG A 320 0.69 20.24 -55.33
C ARG A 320 1.29 18.91 -55.83
N ASP A 321 2.33 18.44 -55.14
CA ASP A 321 2.88 17.09 -55.27
C ASP A 321 2.24 16.12 -54.27
N SER A 322 2.21 14.85 -54.64
CA SER A 322 1.63 13.74 -53.91
C SER A 322 2.52 12.49 -53.95
N ASN A 323 2.40 11.70 -52.89
CA ASN A 323 2.80 10.30 -52.66
C ASN A 323 4.25 10.08 -52.19
N LEU A 324 4.53 9.55 -50.98
CA LEU A 324 4.06 8.37 -50.24
C LEU A 324 4.88 7.13 -50.61
N ASP A 325 6.01 6.96 -49.93
CA ASP A 325 6.82 5.75 -49.93
C ASP A 325 6.69 4.96 -48.62
N SER A 326 6.67 3.65 -48.84
CA SER A 326 6.79 2.52 -47.93
C SER A 326 7.93 2.64 -46.91
N LEU A 327 7.76 2.08 -45.71
CA LEU A 327 8.80 1.36 -44.95
C LEU A 327 8.18 0.63 -43.76
N ASN A 328 8.06 -0.70 -43.89
CA ASN A 328 7.95 -1.63 -42.76
C ASN A 328 9.32 -2.29 -42.56
N SER A 329 9.65 -2.57 -41.29
CA SER A 329 10.80 -3.36 -40.80
C SER A 329 12.03 -2.59 -40.29
N THR A 330 11.91 -1.89 -39.15
CA THR A 330 13.07 -1.53 -38.28
C THR A 330 12.72 -1.14 -36.83
N SER A 331 11.73 -1.79 -36.18
CA SER A 331 11.28 -1.37 -34.83
C SER A 331 11.61 -2.30 -33.66
N ARG A 332 12.45 -3.34 -33.85
CA ARG A 332 12.88 -4.21 -32.72
C ARG A 332 14.31 -3.93 -32.22
N ASP A 333 15.23 -3.50 -33.09
CA ASP A 333 16.63 -3.30 -32.68
C ASP A 333 16.88 -1.94 -31.99
N ILE A 334 15.96 -0.98 -32.14
CA ILE A 334 16.07 0.37 -31.56
C ILE A 334 15.68 0.40 -30.06
N TYR A 335 14.81 -0.52 -29.62
CA TYR A 335 14.34 -0.55 -28.23
C TYR A 335 15.36 -1.17 -27.26
N VAL A 336 16.23 -2.07 -27.74
CA VAL A 336 17.26 -2.72 -26.92
C VAL A 336 18.51 -1.85 -26.77
N GLY A 337 18.89 -1.10 -27.82
CA GLY A 337 20.06 -0.21 -27.81
C GLY A 337 19.92 1.04 -26.93
N THR A 338 18.69 1.45 -26.62
CA THR A 338 18.40 2.63 -25.77
C THR A 338 18.38 2.28 -24.28
N LEU A 339 18.35 0.99 -23.92
CA LEU A 339 18.20 0.51 -22.54
C LEU A 339 19.53 0.17 -21.86
N THR A 340 20.52 -0.27 -22.63
CA THR A 340 21.89 -0.48 -22.15
C THR A 340 22.53 0.84 -21.71
N THR A 341 22.23 1.93 -22.40
CA THR A 341 22.71 3.28 -22.10
C THR A 341 22.15 3.83 -20.80
N ASP A 342 20.86 3.61 -20.47
CA ASP A 342 20.28 4.09 -19.21
C ASP A 342 20.81 3.35 -17.98
N VAL A 343 21.03 2.03 -18.07
CA VAL A 343 21.56 1.24 -16.94
C VAL A 343 23.07 1.44 -16.76
N GLN A 344 23.84 1.61 -17.85
CA GLN A 344 25.25 2.02 -17.76
C GLN A 344 25.40 3.43 -17.16
N LYS A 345 24.46 4.33 -17.45
CA LYS A 345 24.41 5.68 -16.85
C LYS A 345 24.10 5.64 -15.35
N VAL A 346 23.36 4.64 -14.86
CA VAL A 346 23.17 4.39 -13.40
C VAL A 346 24.46 3.89 -12.75
N SER A 347 25.19 2.96 -13.39
CA SER A 347 26.52 2.51 -12.91
C SER A 347 27.50 3.68 -12.79
N SER A 348 27.47 4.65 -13.71
CA SER A 348 28.32 5.86 -13.63
C SER A 348 27.97 6.81 -12.47
N LYS A 349 26.78 6.68 -11.86
CA LYS A 349 26.30 7.53 -10.75
C LYS A 349 26.37 6.84 -9.38
N SER A 350 26.69 5.55 -9.33
CA SER A 350 26.80 4.78 -8.08
C SER A 350 28.10 3.96 -8.10
N PRO A 351 29.20 4.49 -7.52
CA PRO A 351 30.54 3.90 -7.65
C PRO A 351 30.68 2.49 -7.05
N ASP A 352 29.72 2.04 -6.23
CA ASP A 352 29.75 0.74 -5.56
C ASP A 352 29.13 -0.42 -6.36
N LEU A 353 28.42 -0.14 -7.47
CA LEU A 353 27.66 -1.15 -8.21
C LEU A 353 28.47 -1.73 -9.37
N LYS A 354 28.70 -3.05 -9.36
CA LYS A 354 29.50 -3.76 -10.37
C LYS A 354 28.62 -4.37 -11.46
N VAL A 355 29.07 -4.28 -12.72
CA VAL A 355 28.49 -5.01 -13.83
C VAL A 355 29.25 -6.34 -13.99
N PHE A 356 28.55 -7.45 -13.85
CA PHE A 356 29.11 -8.80 -13.99
C PHE A 356 28.81 -9.39 -15.36
N LYS A 357 29.75 -10.17 -15.89
CA LYS A 357 29.53 -10.96 -17.11
C LYS A 357 28.80 -12.26 -16.78
N PHE A 358 27.99 -12.75 -17.71
CA PHE A 358 27.26 -14.02 -17.55
C PHE A 358 28.21 -15.18 -17.25
N VAL A 359 29.36 -15.22 -17.93
CA VAL A 359 30.36 -16.30 -17.76
C VAL A 359 30.89 -16.35 -16.33
N ASP A 360 31.11 -15.20 -15.70
CA ASP A 360 31.63 -15.14 -14.33
C ASP A 360 30.60 -15.60 -13.31
N ILE A 361 29.32 -15.25 -13.51
CA ILE A 361 28.22 -15.67 -12.64
C ILE A 361 27.87 -17.14 -12.83
N SER A 362 27.86 -17.62 -14.08
CA SER A 362 27.68 -19.05 -14.38
C SER A 362 28.80 -19.86 -13.73
N ALA A 363 30.07 -19.46 -13.86
CA ALA A 363 31.17 -20.13 -13.17
C ALA A 363 31.01 -20.08 -11.64
N ALA A 364 30.69 -18.91 -11.07
CA ALA A 364 30.54 -18.72 -9.63
C ALA A 364 29.44 -19.59 -9.02
N THR A 365 28.38 -19.87 -9.78
CA THR A 365 27.23 -20.66 -9.32
C THR A 365 27.32 -22.15 -9.73
N ASN A 366 28.45 -22.58 -10.28
CA ASN A 366 28.62 -23.91 -10.89
C ASN A 366 27.51 -24.21 -11.92
N ASN A 367 27.39 -23.30 -12.89
CA ASN A 367 26.37 -23.27 -13.92
C ASN A 367 24.93 -23.34 -13.39
N PHE A 368 24.64 -22.58 -12.33
CA PHE A 368 23.34 -22.56 -11.65
C PHE A 368 22.89 -23.94 -11.17
N SER A 369 23.81 -24.73 -10.62
CA SER A 369 23.54 -26.07 -10.09
C SER A 369 22.44 -26.03 -9.02
N CYS A 370 21.55 -27.02 -9.03
CA CYS A 370 20.50 -27.17 -8.03
C CYS A 370 21.06 -27.30 -6.60
N HIS A 371 22.28 -27.82 -6.44
CA HIS A 371 22.98 -27.92 -5.15
C HIS A 371 23.30 -26.54 -4.55
N ASN A 372 23.40 -25.51 -5.39
CA ASN A 372 23.64 -24.15 -4.98
C ASN A 372 22.35 -23.33 -4.83
N LYS A 373 21.17 -23.92 -5.04
CA LYS A 373 19.90 -23.19 -4.94
C LYS A 373 19.59 -22.87 -3.47
N LEU A 374 19.45 -21.58 -3.16
CA LEU A 374 19.08 -21.08 -1.85
C LEU A 374 17.56 -21.02 -1.64
N GLY A 375 16.81 -20.82 -2.73
CA GLY A 375 15.35 -20.74 -2.72
C GLY A 375 14.80 -20.33 -4.07
N GLU A 376 13.47 -20.34 -4.21
CA GLU A 376 12.76 -19.85 -5.39
C GLU A 376 11.41 -19.28 -4.96
N GLY A 377 11.04 -18.15 -5.57
CA GLY A 377 9.73 -17.53 -5.41
C GLY A 377 9.18 -17.08 -6.76
N GLY A 378 8.10 -16.28 -6.77
CA GLY A 378 7.45 -15.80 -8.01
C GLY A 378 8.35 -15.00 -8.97
N TYR A 379 9.53 -14.61 -8.52
CA TYR A 379 10.51 -13.81 -9.28
C TYR A 379 11.69 -14.62 -9.80
N GLY A 380 11.68 -15.93 -9.59
CA GLY A 380 12.71 -16.85 -10.05
C GLY A 380 13.63 -17.36 -8.94
N PRO A 381 14.55 -18.27 -9.29
CA PRO A 381 15.45 -18.93 -8.35
C PRO A 381 16.60 -18.03 -7.89
N VAL A 382 17.03 -18.27 -6.64
CA VAL A 382 18.21 -17.66 -6.02
C VAL A 382 19.27 -18.73 -5.80
N TYR A 383 20.50 -18.46 -6.24
CA TYR A 383 21.63 -19.38 -6.11
C TYR A 383 22.73 -18.78 -5.24
N LYS A 384 23.38 -19.61 -4.44
CA LYS A 384 24.67 -19.32 -3.82
C LYS A 384 25.76 -19.39 -4.90
N GLY A 385 26.66 -18.42 -4.89
CA GLY A 385 27.83 -18.43 -5.76
C GLY A 385 29.08 -18.03 -4.99
N LYS A 386 30.24 -18.37 -5.55
CA LYS A 386 31.55 -17.92 -5.06
C LYS A 386 32.33 -17.31 -6.21
N LEU A 387 32.61 -16.01 -6.13
CA LEU A 387 33.41 -15.30 -7.12
C LEU A 387 34.88 -15.77 -7.07
N ARG A 388 35.65 -15.51 -8.14
CA ARG A 388 37.07 -15.92 -8.24
C ARG A 388 37.95 -15.39 -7.09
N ALA A 389 37.59 -14.22 -6.55
CA ALA A 389 38.27 -13.61 -5.39
C ALA A 389 37.84 -14.21 -4.03
N GLY A 390 37.05 -15.29 -4.03
CA GLY A 390 36.59 -15.98 -2.82
C GLY A 390 35.33 -15.41 -2.17
N GLN A 391 34.84 -14.25 -2.63
CA GLN A 391 33.62 -13.63 -2.12
C GLN A 391 32.38 -14.49 -2.40
N GLU A 392 31.64 -14.82 -1.34
CA GLU A 392 30.34 -15.48 -1.45
C GLU A 392 29.24 -14.47 -1.83
N ILE A 393 28.37 -14.88 -2.75
CA ILE A 393 27.30 -14.05 -3.29
C ILE A 393 25.98 -14.82 -3.36
N ALA A 394 24.87 -14.10 -3.37
CA ALA A 394 23.56 -14.61 -3.73
C ALA A 394 23.15 -14.05 -5.09
N VAL A 395 22.75 -14.93 -6.02
CA VAL A 395 22.41 -14.59 -7.40
C VAL A 395 20.94 -14.86 -7.62
N LYS A 396 20.12 -13.81 -7.70
CA LYS A 396 18.71 -13.89 -8.07
C LYS A 396 18.60 -13.84 -9.60
N ARG A 397 18.23 -14.95 -10.22
CA ARG A 397 18.04 -15.04 -11.68
C ARG A 397 16.57 -14.80 -12.00
N LEU A 398 16.29 -13.70 -12.67
CA LEU A 398 14.91 -13.29 -12.96
C LEU A 398 14.32 -14.12 -14.09
N SER A 399 13.02 -14.39 -14.01
CA SER A 399 12.30 -15.18 -15.03
C SER A 399 12.31 -14.50 -16.40
N LYS A 400 12.49 -15.29 -17.46
CA LYS A 400 12.51 -14.83 -18.86
C LYS A 400 11.13 -14.46 -19.42
N THR A 401 10.07 -15.01 -18.86
CA THR A 401 8.72 -14.96 -19.46
C THR A 401 7.86 -13.79 -19.00
N SER A 402 8.35 -12.92 -18.10
CA SER A 402 7.54 -11.84 -17.55
C SER A 402 8.02 -10.44 -17.95
N ARG A 403 7.09 -9.62 -18.45
CA ARG A 403 7.27 -8.15 -18.60
C ARG A 403 7.55 -7.49 -17.25
N GLN A 404 7.09 -8.13 -16.18
CA GLN A 404 7.27 -7.79 -14.78
C GLN A 404 8.75 -7.88 -14.34
N GLY A 405 9.49 -8.91 -14.74
CA GLY A 405 10.89 -9.10 -14.32
C GLY A 405 11.83 -8.00 -14.82
N TYR A 406 11.50 -7.31 -15.92
CA TYR A 406 12.28 -6.18 -16.42
C TYR A 406 12.07 -4.89 -15.61
N GLU A 407 10.81 -4.52 -15.32
CA GLU A 407 10.51 -3.33 -14.51
C GLU A 407 10.96 -3.51 -13.06
N GLU A 408 10.89 -4.73 -12.52
CA GLU A 408 11.43 -5.06 -11.21
C GLU A 408 12.95 -4.99 -11.17
N PHE A 409 13.62 -5.53 -12.19
CA PHE A 409 15.06 -5.36 -12.33
C PHE A 409 15.45 -3.88 -12.33
N LYS A 410 14.75 -3.07 -13.12
CA LYS A 410 14.99 -1.62 -13.18
C LYS A 410 14.73 -0.96 -11.82
N ASN A 411 13.64 -1.30 -11.14
CA ASN A 411 13.33 -0.76 -9.81
C ASN A 411 14.39 -1.16 -8.78
N GLU A 412 14.77 -2.43 -8.70
CA GLU A 412 15.77 -2.92 -7.73
C GLU A 412 17.17 -2.31 -7.98
N VAL A 413 17.60 -2.20 -9.24
CA VAL A 413 18.86 -1.51 -9.61
C VAL A 413 18.79 -0.01 -9.25
N MET A 414 17.65 0.65 -9.51
CA MET A 414 17.45 2.07 -9.18
C MET A 414 17.36 2.34 -7.67
N LEU A 415 16.79 1.42 -6.90
CA LEU A 415 16.70 1.49 -5.44
C LEU A 415 18.09 1.35 -4.79
N THR A 416 18.94 0.48 -5.35
CA THR A 416 20.33 0.29 -4.89
C THR A 416 21.14 1.59 -4.94
N ALA A 417 20.88 2.45 -5.93
CA ALA A 417 21.53 3.76 -6.05
C ALA A 417 21.19 4.72 -4.89
N ARG A 418 20.14 4.43 -4.12
CA ARG A 418 19.58 5.33 -3.10
C ARG A 418 19.53 4.73 -1.70
N LEU A 419 19.60 3.40 -1.56
CA LEU A 419 19.35 2.69 -0.31
C LEU A 419 20.55 1.79 0.05
N GLN A 420 21.53 2.35 0.74
CA GLN A 420 22.57 1.59 1.44
C GLN A 420 22.36 1.76 2.94
N HIS A 421 21.95 0.70 3.64
CA HIS A 421 21.71 0.73 5.08
C HIS A 421 22.20 -0.58 5.72
N VAL A 422 22.68 -0.53 6.97
CA VAL A 422 23.25 -1.69 7.69
C VAL A 422 22.26 -2.86 7.86
N ASN A 423 20.96 -2.58 7.84
CA ASN A 423 19.89 -3.57 8.02
C ASN A 423 19.21 -4.00 6.71
N LEU A 424 19.75 -3.62 5.54
CA LEU A 424 19.25 -4.06 4.23
C LEU A 424 20.32 -4.87 3.52
N VAL A 425 19.91 -5.97 2.87
CA VAL A 425 20.84 -6.82 2.11
C VAL A 425 21.45 -6.00 0.98
N LYS A 426 22.77 -5.89 0.97
CA LYS A 426 23.48 -5.09 -0.02
C LYS A 426 23.45 -5.75 -1.39
N VAL A 427 23.01 -4.98 -2.39
CA VAL A 427 23.21 -5.32 -3.81
C VAL A 427 24.64 -4.95 -4.20
N ILE A 428 25.39 -5.94 -4.67
CA ILE A 428 26.78 -5.80 -5.14
C ILE A 428 26.82 -5.41 -6.62
N GLY A 429 25.86 -5.89 -7.40
CA GLY A 429 25.88 -5.69 -8.84
C GLY A 429 24.76 -6.39 -9.59
N PHE A 430 24.88 -6.36 -10.92
CA PHE A 430 23.91 -6.99 -11.82
C PHE A 430 24.57 -7.56 -13.08
N CYS A 431 23.84 -8.43 -13.78
CA CYS A 431 24.19 -8.97 -15.09
C CYS A 431 23.00 -8.82 -16.04
N MET A 432 23.26 -8.35 -17.26
CA MET A 432 22.28 -8.20 -18.35
C MET A 432 22.78 -8.79 -19.68
N GLU A 433 23.63 -9.82 -19.64
CA GLU A 433 24.14 -10.47 -20.84
C GLU A 433 23.24 -11.63 -21.28
N ARG A 434 23.19 -11.90 -22.59
CA ARG A 434 22.49 -13.06 -23.17
C ARG A 434 21.00 -13.15 -22.82
N GLU A 435 20.34 -12.00 -22.74
CA GLU A 435 18.93 -11.84 -22.30
C GLU A 435 18.64 -12.26 -20.84
N GLU A 436 19.66 -12.68 -20.10
CA GLU A 436 19.57 -13.00 -18.70
C GLU A 436 19.63 -11.73 -17.86
N LYS A 437 18.71 -11.60 -16.90
CA LYS A 437 18.69 -10.49 -15.95
C LYS A 437 18.94 -11.07 -14.57
N MET A 438 20.05 -10.69 -13.95
CA MET A 438 20.44 -11.21 -12.65
C MET A 438 20.84 -10.08 -11.71
N LEU A 439 20.44 -10.22 -10.46
CA LEU A 439 20.86 -9.36 -9.35
C LEU A 439 21.79 -10.13 -8.44
N ILE A 440 22.90 -9.50 -8.08
CA ILE A 440 23.96 -10.06 -7.25
C ILE A 440 23.95 -9.32 -5.92
N TYR A 441 23.70 -10.06 -4.85
CA TYR A 441 23.71 -9.57 -3.47
C TYR A 441 24.86 -10.17 -2.69
N GLU A 442 25.18 -9.55 -1.57
CA GLU A 442 25.98 -10.22 -0.55
C GLU A 442 25.28 -11.47 -0.05
N TYR A 443 26.06 -12.52 0.21
CA TYR A 443 25.54 -13.73 0.81
C TYR A 443 25.39 -13.53 2.32
N LEU A 444 24.19 -13.78 2.84
CA LEU A 444 23.94 -13.80 4.27
C LEU A 444 23.91 -15.25 4.78
N PRO A 445 24.81 -15.63 5.71
CA PRO A 445 24.93 -17.02 6.16
C PRO A 445 23.75 -17.49 7.03
N ASN A 446 23.03 -16.55 7.66
CA ASN A 446 22.02 -16.85 8.67
C ASN A 446 20.63 -17.20 8.09
N LYS A 447 20.49 -17.51 6.80
CA LYS A 447 19.18 -17.71 6.15
C LYS A 447 18.27 -16.46 6.24
N SER A 448 17.05 -16.53 5.73
CA SER A 448 16.12 -15.40 5.68
C SER A 448 15.55 -15.08 7.06
N LEU A 449 15.15 -13.82 7.29
CA LEU A 449 14.43 -13.42 8.49
C LEU A 449 13.13 -14.24 8.70
N ASP A 450 12.48 -14.60 7.59
CA ASP A 450 11.35 -15.54 7.54
C ASP A 450 11.67 -16.85 8.28
N SER A 451 12.88 -17.39 8.07
CA SER A 451 13.35 -18.60 8.74
C SER A 451 13.72 -18.44 10.20
N PHE A 452 13.57 -17.26 10.81
CA PHE A 452 13.67 -17.04 12.26
C PHE A 452 12.33 -16.62 12.85
N ILE A 453 11.54 -15.83 12.11
CA ILE A 453 10.22 -15.38 12.53
C ILE A 453 9.23 -16.54 12.57
N PHE A 454 9.34 -17.51 11.64
CA PHE A 454 8.38 -18.63 11.54
C PHE A 454 8.89 -19.96 12.14
N VAL A 455 9.86 -19.92 13.07
CA VAL A 455 10.45 -21.15 13.67
C VAL A 455 9.66 -21.73 14.84
N ILE A 456 8.66 -21.02 15.39
CA ILE A 456 7.83 -21.59 16.45
C ILE A 456 6.56 -22.19 15.83
N HIS A 457 6.71 -23.41 15.30
CA HIS A 457 5.90 -24.62 15.50
C HIS A 457 6.17 -25.59 14.34
N GLY A 458 6.99 -26.60 14.62
CA GLY A 458 7.12 -27.76 13.75
C GLY A 458 5.78 -28.49 13.67
N ILE A 459 5.13 -28.39 12.52
CA ILE A 459 4.32 -29.48 11.98
C ILE A 459 4.78 -29.66 10.54
N GLN A 460 5.41 -30.81 10.30
CA GLN A 460 5.74 -31.34 8.99
C GLN A 460 4.46 -31.41 8.15
N ILE A 461 4.45 -30.67 7.04
CA ILE A 461 3.51 -30.90 5.95
C ILE A 461 4.15 -31.96 5.05
N LEU A 462 3.55 -33.15 5.00
CA LEU A 462 3.63 -34.03 3.83
C LEU A 462 2.69 -33.50 2.75
#